data_AF-C0EBH2-F1
#
_entry.id   AF-C0EBH2-F1
#
_cell.length_a   1.000
_cell.length_b   1.000
_cell.length_c   1.000
_cell.angle_alpha   90.00
_cell.angle_beta   90.00
_cell.angle_gamma   90.00
#
_symmetry.space_group_name_H-M   'P 1'
#
loop_
_entity.id
_entity.type
_entity.pdbx_description
1 polymer ?
#
loop_
_entity_poly.entity_id
_entity_poly.type
_entity_poly.pdbx_seq_one_letter_code
_entity_poly.pdbx_strand_id
1 'polypeptide(L)' 'MKASVKYLSIYGKREKYPIQTMCRFFGVSRSGYYDYIKWMDKPDRDEVLAAEIARCQKHSRKTYDYRRV' A
#
# COMPACT_ATOMS: atom_id res chain seq x y z
N MET A 1 -8.27 -13.27 -5.57
CA MET A 1 -8.34 -12.29 -4.46
C MET A 1 -7.01 -11.58 -4.34
N LYS A 2 -6.99 -10.23 -4.30
CA LYS A 2 -5.75 -9.46 -4.14
C LYS A 2 -5.06 -9.82 -2.81
N ALA A 3 -3.73 -9.82 -2.80
CA ALA A 3 -2.95 -10.14 -1.61
C ALA A 3 -3.26 -9.17 -0.44
N SER A 4 -3.49 -7.90 -0.73
CA SER A 4 -3.90 -6.89 0.26
C SER A 4 -5.16 -7.28 1.03
N VAL A 5 -6.17 -7.84 0.37
CA VAL A 5 -7.42 -8.29 1.01
C VAL A 5 -7.16 -9.47 1.94
N LYS A 6 -6.28 -10.40 1.54
CA LYS A 6 -5.84 -11.51 2.39
C LYS A 6 -5.13 -10.97 3.64
N TYR A 7 -4.17 -10.05 3.47
CA TYR A 7 -3.44 -9.46 4.60
C TYR A 7 -4.33 -8.66 5.54
N LEU A 8 -5.31 -7.92 5.02
CA LEU A 8 -6.29 -7.18 5.83
C LEU A 8 -7.16 -8.13 6.67
N SER A 9 -7.56 -9.26 6.08
CA SER A 9 -8.31 -10.31 6.78
C SER A 9 -7.49 -10.96 7.91
N ILE A 10 -6.17 -11.13 7.70
CA ILE A 10 -5.23 -11.59 8.73
C ILE A 10 -5.08 -10.54 9.83
N TYR A 11 -4.90 -9.28 9.44
CA TYR A 11 -4.72 -8.15 10.36
C TYR A 11 -5.91 -8.00 11.32
N GLY A 12 -7.14 -8.14 10.81
CA GLY A 12 -8.36 -8.03 11.62
C GLY A 12 -8.61 -9.20 12.57
N LYS A 13 -8.01 -10.38 12.34
CA LYS A 13 -8.18 -11.56 13.20
C LYS A 13 -6.92 -11.96 13.97
N ARG A 14 -5.88 -11.12 13.96
CA ARG A 14 -4.59 -11.39 14.60
C ARG A 14 -4.67 -11.68 16.10
N GLU A 15 -5.70 -11.19 16.78
CA GLU A 15 -5.92 -11.42 18.22
C GLU A 15 -6.51 -12.80 18.50
N LYS A 16 -7.21 -13.40 17.54
CA LYS A 16 -7.91 -14.68 17.70
C LYS A 16 -7.12 -15.87 17.17
N TYR A 17 -6.27 -15.65 16.17
CA TYR A 17 -5.53 -16.74 15.51
C TYR A 17 -4.06 -16.38 15.31
N PRO A 18 -3.14 -17.37 15.45
CA PRO A 18 -1.73 -17.16 15.14
C PRO A 18 -1.53 -16.77 13.66
N ILE A 19 -0.72 -15.73 13.45
CA ILE A 19 -0.40 -15.20 12.12
C ILE A 19 0.17 -16.29 11.20
N GLN A 20 1.04 -17.16 11.72
CA GLN A 20 1.65 -18.22 10.93
C GLN A 20 0.60 -19.19 10.35
N THR A 21 -0.40 -19.56 11.16
CA THR A 21 -1.51 -20.42 10.74
C THR A 21 -2.35 -19.74 9.69
N MET A 22 -2.66 -18.46 9.88
CA MET A 22 -3.43 -17.70 8.90
C MET A 22 -2.68 -17.49 7.59
N CYS A 23 -1.39 -17.14 7.63
CA CYS A 23 -0.55 -17.01 6.44
C CYS A 23 -0.50 -18.31 5.64
N ARG A 24 -0.38 -19.46 6.34
CA ARG A 24 -0.41 -20.78 5.70
C ARG A 24 -1.76 -21.10 5.08
N PHE A 25 -2.86 -20.79 5.77
CA PHE A 25 -4.22 -20.97 5.28
C PHE A 25 -4.50 -20.15 4.01
N PHE A 26 -4.10 -18.88 3.99
CA PHE A 26 -4.30 -17.99 2.84
C PHE A 26 -3.28 -18.16 1.71
N GLY A 27 -2.25 -19.00 1.92
CA GLY A 27 -1.15 -19.21 0.97
C GLY A 27 -0.33 -17.94 0.74
N VAL A 28 -0.07 -17.15 1.79
CA VAL A 28 0.73 -15.93 1.73
C VAL A 28 1.99 -16.06 2.57
N SER A 29 3.07 -15.36 2.17
CA SER A 29 4.29 -15.33 2.96
C SER A 29 4.10 -14.51 4.23
N ARG A 30 4.78 -14.94 5.30
CA ARG A 30 4.89 -14.16 6.54
C ARG A 30 5.61 -12.84 6.33
N SER A 31 6.68 -12.83 5.53
CA SER A 31 7.43 -11.60 5.20
C SER A 31 6.52 -10.58 4.54
N GLY A 32 5.77 -10.98 3.52
CA GLY A 32 4.84 -10.09 2.81
C GLY A 32 3.73 -9.53 3.72
N TYR A 33 3.27 -10.29 4.71
CA TYR A 33 2.34 -9.78 5.72
C TYR A 33 2.95 -8.69 6.60
N TYR A 34 4.17 -8.90 7.11
CA TYR A 34 4.83 -7.89 7.94
C TYR A 34 5.25 -6.66 7.14
N ASP A 35 5.67 -6.84 5.88
CA ASP A 35 5.90 -5.73 4.96
C ASP A 35 4.60 -4.95 4.73
N TYR A 36 3.48 -5.63 4.50
CA TYR A 36 2.18 -4.99 4.36
C TYR A 36 1.82 -4.16 5.60
N ILE A 37 2.00 -4.68 6.81
CA ILE A 37 1.78 -3.92 8.05
C ILE A 37 2.69 -2.70 8.15
N LYS A 38 3.98 -2.86 7.81
CA LYS A 38 4.97 -1.78 7.89
C LYS A 38 4.59 -0.55 7.06
N TRP A 39 3.87 -0.77 5.95
CA TRP A 39 3.41 0.29 5.04
C TRP A 39 1.97 0.74 5.30
N MET A 40 1.18 -0.01 6.06
CA MET A 40 -0.25 0.26 6.26
C MET A 40 -0.51 1.56 7.02
N ASP A 41 0.37 1.91 7.97
CA ASP A 41 0.24 3.11 8.81
C ASP A 41 1.18 4.25 8.37
N LYS A 42 1.94 4.05 7.29
CA LYS A 42 2.85 5.07 6.79
C LYS A 42 2.12 5.95 5.78
N PRO A 43 2.18 7.29 5.93
CA PRO A 43 1.75 8.17 4.85
C PRO A 43 2.59 7.89 3.61
N ASP A 44 1.98 8.08 2.45
CA ASP A 44 2.70 7.94 1.18
C ASP A 44 3.84 8.96 1.19
N ARG A 45 5.07 8.47 1.07
CA ARG A 45 6.28 9.29 1.18
C ARG A 45 6.30 10.37 0.10
N ASP A 46 5.73 10.04 -1.05
CA ASP A 46 5.72 10.89 -2.22
C ASP A 46 4.43 11.70 -2.33
N GLU A 47 3.58 11.75 -1.30
CA GLU A 47 2.31 12.48 -1.31
C GLU A 47 2.50 13.97 -1.62
N VAL A 48 3.51 14.61 -0.99
CA VAL A 48 3.84 16.02 -1.21
C VAL A 48 4.31 16.24 -2.65
N LEU A 49 5.20 15.38 -3.14
CA LEU A 49 5.73 15.46 -4.50
C LEU A 49 4.63 15.24 -5.54
N ALA A 50 3.76 14.26 -5.31
CA ALA A 50 2.60 13.99 -6.16
C ALA A 50 1.64 15.18 -6.21
N ALA A 51 1.43 15.87 -5.09
CA ALA A 51 0.62 17.08 -5.03
C ALA A 51 1.23 18.24 -5.83
N GLU A 52 2.55 18.42 -5.77
CA GLU A 52 3.26 19.42 -6.56
C GLU A 52 3.21 19.13 -8.06
N ILE A 53 3.48 17.88 -8.47
CA ILE A 53 3.36 17.44 -9.87
C ILE A 53 1.93 17.67 -10.37
N ALA A 54 0.92 17.33 -9.58
CA ALA A 54 -0.49 17.54 -9.94
C ALA A 54 -0.83 19.03 -10.13
N ARG A 55 -0.29 19.91 -9.27
CA ARG A 55 -0.45 21.37 -9.40
C ARG A 55 0.15 21.90 -10.70
N CYS A 56 1.38 21.50 -11.02
CA CYS A 56 2.05 21.91 -12.25
C CYS A 56 1.36 21.34 -13.50
N GLN A 57 0.89 20.10 -13.45
CA GLN A 57 0.06 19.54 -14.52
C GLN A 57 -1.26 20.30 -14.71
N LYS A 58 -1.91 20.73 -13.63
CA LYS A 58 -3.13 21.56 -13.72
C LYS A 58 -2.84 22.91 -14.37
N HIS A 59 -1.73 23.56 -14.03
CA HIS A 59 -1.31 24.83 -14.63
C HIS A 59 -1.01 24.69 -16.13
N SER A 60 -0.32 23.62 -16.52
CA SER A 60 0.02 23.32 -17.91
C SER A 60 -1.09 22.65 -18.71
N ARG A 61 -2.31 22.50 -18.15
CA ARG A 61 -3.43 21.77 -18.77
C ARG A 61 -3.05 20.34 -19.20
N LYS A 62 -2.13 19.71 -18.47
CA LYS A 62 -1.56 18.38 -18.76
C LYS A 62 -0.88 18.30 -20.15
N THR A 63 -0.44 19.44 -20.68
CA THR A 63 0.32 19.49 -21.94
C THR A 63 1.64 18.74 -21.82
N TYR A 64 2.23 18.74 -20.61
CA TYR A 64 3.51 18.13 -20.32
C TYR A 64 3.37 16.94 -19.36
N ASP A 65 4.17 15.90 -19.62
CA ASP A 65 4.29 14.72 -18.77
C ASP A 65 5.00 15.05 -17.44
N TYR A 66 4.86 14.18 -16.44
CA TYR A 66 5.47 14.36 -15.11
C TYR A 66 7.00 14.51 -15.18
N ARG A 67 7.67 14.01 -16.22
CA ARG A 67 9.12 14.21 -16.43
C ARG A 67 9.50 15.64 -16.83
N ARG A 68 8.56 16.41 -17.37
CA ARG A 68 8.75 17.78 -17.87
C ARG A 68 8.09 18.82 -16.96
N VAL A 69 7.61 18.38 -15.81
CA VAL A 69 6.93 19.14 -14.76
C VAL A 69 7.81 19.10 -13.53
#